data_AF-A0A918UGE1-F1
#
_entry.id   AF-A0A918UGE1-F1
#
_cell.length_a   1.000
_cell.length_b   1.000
_cell.length_c   1.000
_cell.angle_alpha   90.00
_cell.angle_beta   90.00
_cell.angle_gamma   90.00
#
_symmetry.space_group_name_H-M   'P 1'
#
loop_
_entity.id
_entity.type
_entity.pdbx_description
1 polymer ?
#
loop_
_entity_poly.entity_id
_entity_poly.type
_entity_poly.pdbx_seq_one_letter_code
_entity_poly.pdbx_strand_id
1 'polypeptide(L)' 'MIAGPIYGGTLSTETQDGWRLSGRLTNSSNDVVILIPPTEETGEPSTFTSFVPEVRVFGFSPTGRSFVIGTGAEVYTFAR' A
#
# COMPACT_ATOMS: atom_id res chain seq x y z
N MET A 1 20.38 19.16 10.07
CA MET A 1 20.09 18.57 8.75
C MET A 1 18.96 17.57 8.96
N ILE A 2 17.71 18.02 8.83
CA ILE A 2 16.54 17.15 8.95
C ILE A 2 16.14 16.82 7.52
N ALA A 3 16.36 15.58 7.09
CA ALA A 3 15.73 15.08 5.87
C ALA A 3 14.21 15.14 6.14
N GLY A 4 13.54 16.11 5.53
CA GLY A 4 12.08 16.23 5.61
C GLY A 4 11.41 14.99 5.02
N PRO A 5 10.16 14.69 5.43
CA PRO A 5 9.41 13.56 4.89
C PRO A 5 9.14 13.81 3.40
N ILE A 6 9.94 13.18 2.54
CA ILE A 6 9.63 13.00 1.13
C ILE A 6 9.27 11.52 0.97
N TYR A 7 8.14 11.12 1.55
CA TYR A 7 7.45 9.92 1.10
C TYR A 7 6.55 10.38 -0.04
N GLY A 8 6.75 9.80 -1.22
CA GLY A 8 6.13 10.21 -2.49
C GLY A 8 4.64 10.54 -2.34
N GLY A 9 4.24 11.63 -3.01
CA GLY A 9 3.00 12.37 -2.82
C GLY A 9 1.78 11.53 -2.44
N THR A 10 1.00 12.07 -1.51
CA THR A 10 -0.20 11.50 -0.87
C THR A 10 -1.03 10.61 -1.81
N LEU A 11 -0.65 9.35 -1.97
CA LEU A 11 -1.46 8.41 -2.73
C LEU A 11 -2.64 8.02 -1.86
N SER A 12 -3.80 7.84 -2.49
CA SER A 12 -4.99 7.45 -1.74
C SER A 12 -4.77 6.07 -1.10
N THR A 13 -4.89 6.01 0.22
CA THR A 13 -4.83 4.75 0.96
C THR A 13 -6.22 4.19 1.23
N GLU A 14 -7.27 4.85 0.74
CA GLU A 14 -8.64 4.40 0.83
C GLU A 14 -9.34 4.61 -0.52
N THR A 15 -10.32 3.77 -0.79
CA THR A 15 -11.17 3.81 -1.99
C THR A 15 -12.60 4.11 -1.59
N GLN A 16 -13.41 4.61 -2.54
CA GLN A 16 -14.81 4.94 -2.28
C GLN A 16 -15.66 3.71 -1.92
N ASP A 17 -15.31 2.53 -2.43
CA ASP A 17 -15.97 1.27 -2.11
C ASP A 17 -15.47 0.64 -0.81
N GLY A 18 -14.55 1.29 -0.09
CA GLY A 18 -14.18 0.97 1.29
C GLY A 18 -12.93 0.08 1.46
N TRP A 19 -12.19 -0.21 0.39
CA TRP A 19 -10.88 -0.83 0.49
C TRP A 19 -9.86 0.15 1.07
N ARG A 20 -8.97 -0.35 1.93
CA ARG A 20 -7.92 0.45 2.57
C ARG A 20 -6.56 -0.23 2.45
N LEU A 21 -5.50 0.57 2.37
CA LEU A 21 -4.11 0.15 2.48
C LEU A 21 -3.58 0.63 3.83
N SER A 22 -2.98 -0.27 4.59
CA SER A 22 -2.29 0.04 5.84
C SER A 22 -0.87 -0.48 5.78
N GLY A 23 0.10 0.28 6.24
CA GLY A 23 1.48 -0.15 6.21
C GLY A 23 2.39 0.86 6.87
N ARG A 24 3.52 0.39 7.38
CA ARG A 24 4.56 1.26 7.93
C ARG A 24 5.78 1.17 7.03
N LEU A 25 6.13 2.28 6.40
CA LEU A 25 7.35 2.39 5.62
C LEU A 25 8.49 2.78 6.56
N THR A 26 9.41 1.85 6.77
CA THR A 26 10.63 2.07 7.55
C THR A 26 11.88 2.05 6.67
N ASN A 27 11.71 1.93 5.34
CA ASN A 27 12.78 1.68 4.37
C ASN A 27 13.54 0.38 4.70
N SER A 28 12.81 -0.59 5.26
CA SER A 28 13.33 -1.90 5.63
C SER A 28 12.86 -2.95 4.61
N SER A 29 13.63 -4.02 4.44
CA SER A 29 13.20 -5.20 3.68
C SER A 29 11.98 -5.90 4.29
N ASN A 30 11.63 -5.57 5.54
CA ASN A 30 10.52 -6.15 6.29
C ASN A 30 9.30 -5.24 6.35
N ASP A 31 9.25 -4.19 5.53
CA ASP A 31 8.06 -3.34 5.45
C ASP A 31 6.89 -4.15 4.90
N VAL A 32 5.74 -4.05 5.57
CA VAL A 32 4.52 -4.78 5.22
C VAL A 32 3.45 -3.77 4.79
N VAL A 33 2.80 -4.06 3.67
CA VAL A 33 1.58 -3.39 3.22
C VAL A 33 0.43 -4.37 3.31
N ILE A 34 -0.62 -3.98 4.02
CA ILE A 34 -1.83 -4.74 4.30
C ILE A 34 -2.95 -4.14 3.47
N LEU A 35 -3.57 -4.97 2.63
CA LEU A 35 -4.81 -4.62 1.95
C LEU A 35 -5.99 -5.04 2.85
N ILE A 36 -6.85 -4.08 3.17
CA ILE A 36 -7.99 -4.27 4.06
C ILE A 36 -9.27 -4.14 3.22
N PRO A 37 -10.14 -5.15 3.18
CA PRO A 37 -11.39 -5.10 2.43
C PRO A 37 -12.43 -4.16 3.08
N PRO A 38 -13.45 -3.72 2.31
CA PRO A 38 -14.61 -3.03 2.86
C PRO A 38 -15.37 -3.97 3.78
N THR A 39 -15.54 -3.59 5.04
CA THR A 39 -16.25 -4.42 6.03
C THR A 39 -17.76 -4.41 5.81
N GLU A 40 -18.35 -5.59 5.60
CA GLU A 40 -19.34 -6.11 6.56
C GLU A 40 -18.79 -7.39 7.18
N GLU A 41 -18.63 -7.36 8.52
CA GLU A 41 -18.54 -8.48 9.47
C GLU A 41 -17.46 -9.59 9.31
N THR A 42 -16.55 -9.64 10.30
CA THR A 42 -15.89 -10.86 10.85
C THR A 42 -14.94 -11.71 10.01
N GLY A 43 -14.71 -11.43 8.73
CA GLY A 43 -13.67 -12.12 7.96
C GLY A 43 -12.27 -11.60 8.30
N GLU A 44 -11.30 -12.49 8.55
CA GLU A 44 -9.88 -12.07 8.68
C GLU A 44 -9.51 -11.17 7.50
N PRO A 45 -8.78 -10.06 7.72
CA PRO A 45 -8.28 -9.25 6.61
C PRO A 45 -7.57 -10.19 5.64
N SER A 46 -7.94 -10.13 4.36
CA SER A 46 -7.23 -10.86 3.32
C SER A 46 -5.82 -10.32 3.29
N THR A 47 -4.95 -10.99 4.04
CA THR A 47 -3.57 -10.54 4.22
C THR A 47 -2.89 -10.81 2.89
N PHE A 48 -2.74 -9.74 2.12
CA PHE A 48 -1.93 -9.77 0.93
C PHE A 48 -0.46 -9.80 1.36
N THR A 49 0.06 -10.99 1.63
CA THR A 49 1.48 -11.21 1.91
C THR A 49 2.21 -11.46 0.60
N SER A 50 2.69 -10.38 -0.02
CA SER A 50 3.73 -10.46 -1.05
C SER A 50 5.02 -9.89 -0.48
N PHE A 51 6.14 -10.58 -0.74
CA PHE A 51 7.45 -10.04 -0.39
C PHE A 51 7.86 -9.03 -1.45
N VAL A 52 7.70 -7.74 -1.14
CA VAL A 52 8.20 -6.65 -1.98
C VAL A 52 9.35 -5.97 -1.23
N PRO A 53 10.61 -6.12 -1.68
CA PRO A 53 11.73 -5.54 -0.98
C PRO A 53 11.72 -4.02 -1.08
N GLU A 54 12.07 -3.34 0.01
CA GLU A 54 12.36 -1.91 0.02
C GLU A 54 11.20 -1.05 -0.50
N VAL A 55 9.99 -1.25 0.05
CA VAL A 55 8.83 -0.44 -0.31
C VAL A 55 9.09 1.03 0.02
N ARG A 56 9.02 1.90 -1.00
CA ARG A 56 9.20 3.35 -0.86
C ARG A 56 7.88 4.10 -0.94
N VAL A 57 6.90 3.54 -1.63
CA VAL A 57 5.58 4.15 -1.86
C VAL A 57 4.54 3.08 -2.14
N PHE A 58 3.29 3.30 -1.72
CA PHE A 58 2.14 2.50 -2.12
C PHE A 58 0.87 3.35 -2.19
N GLY A 59 -0.12 2.90 -2.94
CA GLY A 59 -1.44 3.52 -2.91
C GLY A 59 -2.37 3.04 -4.01
N PHE A 60 -3.62 3.46 -3.93
CA PHE A 60 -4.65 3.13 -4.91
C PHE A 60 -4.58 4.04 -6.13
N SER A 61 -4.97 3.47 -7.27
CA SER A 61 -5.42 4.25 -8.43
C SER A 61 -6.62 5.15 -8.05
N PRO A 62 -6.86 6.26 -8.76
CA PRO A 62 -8.00 7.14 -8.48
C PRO A 62 -9.37 6.45 -8.54
N THR A 63 -9.46 5.32 -9.27
CA THR A 63 -10.70 4.54 -9.41
C THR A 63 -10.83 3.42 -8.39
N GLY A 64 -9.82 3.18 -7.55
CA GLY A 64 -9.77 2.07 -6.59
C GLY A 64 -9.64 0.67 -7.19
N ARG A 65 -9.52 0.54 -8.53
CA ARG A 65 -9.49 -0.76 -9.23
C ARG A 65 -8.14 -1.47 -9.17
N SER A 66 -7.11 -0.72 -8.84
CA SER A 66 -5.73 -1.21 -8.74
C SER A 66 -5.02 -0.48 -7.61
N PHE A 67 -4.02 -1.14 -7.04
CA PHE A 67 -3.04 -0.49 -6.18
C PHE A 67 -1.63 -0.76 -6.69
N VAL A 68 -0.72 0.16 -6.38
CA VAL A 68 0.67 0.10 -6.78
C VAL A 68 1.57 0.05 -5.56
N ILE A 69 2.69 -0.65 -5.70
CA ILE A 69 3.81 -0.63 -4.77
C ILE A 69 5.05 -0.24 -5.57
N GLY A 70 5.70 0.86 -5.19
CA GLY A 70 6.96 1.29 -5.78
C GLY A 70 8.13 1.00 -4.85
N THR A 71 9.16 0.38 -5.40
CA THR A 71 10.46 0.15 -4.74
C THR A 71 11.53 1.04 -5.37
N GLY A 72 12.78 0.92 -4.93
CA GLY A 72 13.91 1.59 -5.57
C GLY A 72 14.22 1.09 -7.00
N ALA A 73 13.76 -0.11 -7.36
CA ALA A 73 14.11 -0.77 -8.62
C ALA A 73 12.90 -1.09 -9.50
N GLU A 74 11.74 -1.33 -8.92
CA GLU A 74 10.59 -1.93 -9.59
C GLU A 74 9.27 -1.26 -9.16
N VAL A 75 8.27 -1.38 -10.02
CA VAL A 75 6.89 -1.00 -9.71
C VAL A 75 6.00 -2.21 -9.89
N TYR A 76 5.33 -2.59 -8.81
CA TYR A 76 4.36 -3.67 -8.77
C TYR A 76 2.97 -3.08 -8.87
N THR A 77 2.15 -3.60 -9.77
CA THR A 77 0.74 -3.21 -9.90
C THR A 77 -0.13 -4.42 -9.66
N PHE A 78 -1.09 -4.25 -8.77
CA PHE A 78 -2.07 -5.27 -8.44
C PHE A 78 -3.44 -4.75 -8.86
N ALA A 79 -4.17 -5.55 -9.63
CA ALA A 79 -5.47 -5.21 -10.16
C ALA A 79 -6.43 -6.38 -9.94
N ARG A 80 -7.73 -6.07 -9.85
CA ARG A 80 -8.83 -7.04 -9.82
C ARG A 80 -9.29 -7.42 -11.22
#